data_AF-A0A0C2WRK0-F1
#
_entry.id   AF-A0A0C2WRK0-F1
#
_cell.length_a   1.000
_cell.length_b   1.000
_cell.length_c   1.000
_cell.angle_alpha   90.00
_cell.angle_beta   90.00
_cell.angle_gamma   90.00
#
_symmetry.space_group_name_H-M   'P 1'
#
loop_
_entity.id
_entity.type
_entity.pdbx_description
1 polymer ?
#
loop_
_entity_poly.entity_id
_entity_poly.type
_entity_poly.pdbx_seq_one_letter_code
_entity_poly.pdbx_strand_id
1 'polypeptide(L)'
;FEMDKKEWKIAAELRDALKIFKDGTLFFSRNGVPSLTTVIPAMDHIDSVITSNLESDKYSPAIRAALSIGQRTLNRYYSKTDYSETYRVAMILHPRHKLVYFRNAGWPEDWITTAENILRTNYDQKYKDI
;
A
#
# COMPACT_ATOMS: atom_id res chain seq x y z
N PHE A 1 -18.26 -25.14 -23.62
CA PHE A 1 -17.69 -23.83 -23.98
C PHE A 1 -16.19 -23.91 -23.70
N GLU A 2 -15.38 -23.85 -24.75
CA GLU A 2 -13.91 -23.83 -24.65
C GLU A 2 -13.43 -22.41 -24.92
N MET A 3 -12.52 -21.90 -24.09
CA MET A 3 -11.98 -20.56 -24.27
C MET A 3 -11.08 -20.50 -25.50
N ASP A 4 -11.19 -19.43 -26.27
CA ASP A 4 -10.33 -19.22 -27.43
C ASP A 4 -8.90 -18.79 -27.01
N LYS A 5 -7.97 -18.75 -27.97
CA LYS A 5 -6.57 -18.37 -27.71
C LYS A 5 -6.41 -16.97 -27.13
N LYS A 6 -7.28 -16.03 -27.51
CA LYS A 6 -7.26 -14.64 -27.02
C LYS A 6 -7.77 -14.58 -25.58
N GLU A 7 -8.84 -15.30 -25.28
CA GLU A 7 -9.39 -15.41 -23.93
C GLU A 7 -8.38 -16.06 -22.97
N TRP A 8 -7.69 -17.13 -23.41
CA TRP A 8 -6.61 -17.74 -22.62
C TRP A 8 -5.45 -16.78 -22.36
N LYS A 9 -5.09 -15.96 -23.35
CA LYS A 9 -4.06 -14.93 -23.18
C LYS A 9 -4.48 -13.89 -22.13
N ILE A 10 -5.71 -13.38 -22.22
CA ILE A 10 -6.23 -12.41 -21.25
C ILE A 10 -6.30 -13.02 -19.85
N ALA A 11 -6.70 -14.29 -19.71
CA ALA A 11 -6.73 -14.98 -18.43
C ALA A 11 -5.33 -15.14 -17.81
N ALA A 12 -4.31 -15.44 -18.62
CA ALA A 12 -2.92 -15.50 -18.17
C ALA A 12 -2.41 -14.12 -17.72
N GLU A 13 -2.70 -13.07 -18.50
CA GLU A 13 -2.39 -11.69 -18.13
C GLU A 13 -3.06 -11.28 -16.81
N LEU A 14 -4.34 -11.61 -16.64
CA LEU A 14 -5.10 -11.34 -15.43
C LEU A 14 -4.50 -12.06 -14.21
N ARG A 15 -4.18 -13.35 -14.34
CA ARG A 15 -3.51 -14.11 -13.29
C ARG A 15 -2.22 -13.44 -12.85
N ASP A 16 -1.41 -13.00 -13.81
CA ASP A 16 -0.11 -12.38 -13.52
C ASP A 16 -0.28 -11.00 -12.89
N ALA A 17 -1.26 -10.22 -13.35
CA ALA A 17 -1.63 -8.92 -12.77
C ALA A 17 -2.15 -9.06 -11.32
N LEU A 18 -2.91 -10.13 -11.02
CA LEU A 18 -3.48 -10.38 -9.70
C LEU A 18 -2.46 -10.92 -8.68
N LYS A 19 -1.28 -11.34 -9.12
CA LYS A 19 -0.28 -11.97 -8.25
C LYS A 19 0.09 -11.08 -7.05
N ILE A 20 0.23 -9.77 -7.25
CA ILE A 20 0.60 -8.84 -6.18
C ILE A 20 -0.44 -8.78 -5.04
N PHE A 21 -1.73 -8.89 -5.38
CA PHE A 21 -2.82 -8.93 -4.40
C PHE A 21 -2.84 -10.25 -3.64
N LYS A 22 -2.55 -11.37 -4.32
CA LYS A 22 -2.39 -12.67 -3.67
C LYS A 22 -1.22 -12.63 -2.69
N ASP A 23 -0.07 -12.10 -3.10
CA ASP A 23 1.12 -12.02 -2.26
C ASP A 23 0.87 -11.15 -1.03
N GLY A 24 0.19 -10.00 -1.20
CA GLY A 24 -0.27 -9.15 -0.10
C GLY A 24 -1.23 -9.88 0.85
N THR A 25 -2.24 -10.58 0.31
CA THR A 25 -3.21 -11.34 1.12
C THR A 25 -2.52 -12.43 1.94
N LEU A 26 -1.60 -13.18 1.32
CA LEU A 26 -0.83 -14.21 2.01
C LEU A 26 0.11 -13.62 3.05
N PHE A 27 0.69 -12.43 2.80
CA PHE A 27 1.50 -11.72 3.78
C PHE A 27 0.66 -11.39 5.02
N PHE A 28 -0.53 -10.79 4.86
CA PHE A 28 -1.42 -10.44 5.97
C PHE A 28 -2.10 -11.64 6.65
N SER A 29 -2.08 -12.81 6.03
CA SER A 29 -2.63 -14.04 6.61
C SER A 29 -1.64 -14.81 7.50
N ARG A 30 -0.39 -14.33 7.62
CA ARG A 30 0.63 -14.98 8.46
C ARG A 30 0.36 -14.71 9.94
N ASN A 31 0.49 -15.74 10.76
CA ASN A 31 0.44 -15.57 12.22
C ASN A 31 1.65 -14.77 12.71
N GLY A 32 1.41 -13.72 13.50
CA GLY A 32 2.44 -13.00 14.26
C GLY A 32 3.37 -12.06 13.47
N VAL A 33 3.14 -11.84 12.18
CA VAL A 33 4.03 -11.01 11.32
C VAL A 33 3.38 -9.67 10.90
N PRO A 34 2.12 -9.62 10.45
CA PRO A 34 1.52 -8.35 10.04
C PRO A 34 1.10 -7.56 11.27
N SER A 35 1.79 -6.45 11.50
CA SER A 35 1.40 -5.44 12.48
C SER A 35 0.90 -4.19 11.76
N LEU A 36 0.38 -3.23 12.53
CA LEU A 36 -0.08 -1.95 12.01
C LEU A 36 0.99 -1.23 11.16
N THR A 37 2.28 -1.46 11.44
CA THR A 37 3.41 -0.87 10.71
C THR A 37 3.66 -1.52 9.34
N THR A 38 3.00 -2.62 9.02
CA THR A 38 3.21 -3.31 7.74
C THR A 38 2.18 -2.93 6.68
N VAL A 39 1.09 -2.26 7.07
CA VAL A 39 -0.01 -1.90 6.18
C VAL A 39 0.42 -0.87 5.14
N ILE A 40 0.98 0.26 5.56
CA ILE A 40 1.43 1.32 4.64
C ILE A 40 2.50 0.78 3.66
N PRO A 41 3.58 0.10 4.10
CA PRO A 41 4.55 -0.47 3.16
C PRO A 41 3.99 -1.49 2.19
N ALA A 42 3.03 -2.33 2.61
CA ALA A 42 2.39 -3.27 1.71
C ALA A 42 1.55 -2.55 0.65
N MET A 43 0.82 -1.49 1.03
CA MET A 43 0.03 -0.69 0.09
C MET A 43 0.92 0.08 -0.90
N ASP A 44 2.01 0.70 -0.42
CA ASP A 44 3.02 1.36 -1.27
C ASP A 44 3.60 0.38 -2.30
N HIS A 45 3.92 -0.84 -1.86
CA HIS A 45 4.45 -1.87 -2.74
C HIS A 45 3.43 -2.32 -3.80
N ILE A 46 2.16 -2.53 -3.40
CA ILE A 46 1.09 -2.89 -4.34
C ILE A 46 0.90 -1.78 -5.37
N ASP A 47 0.85 -0.50 -4.95
CA ASP A 47 0.67 0.64 -5.85
C ASP A 47 1.83 0.78 -6.85
N SER A 48 3.07 0.63 -6.37
CA SER A 48 4.27 0.67 -7.21
C SER A 48 4.24 -0.41 -8.31
N VAL A 49 3.83 -1.64 -7.98
CA VAL A 49 3.69 -2.73 -8.94
C VAL A 49 2.56 -2.47 -9.93
N ILE A 50 1.42 -1.94 -9.49
CA ILE A 50 0.30 -1.59 -10.38
C ILE A 50 0.73 -0.49 -11.35
N THR A 51 1.36 0.59 -10.86
CA THR A 51 1.85 1.70 -11.67
C THR A 51 2.85 1.22 -12.72
N SER A 52 3.83 0.41 -12.31
CA SER A 52 4.80 -0.18 -13.23
C SER A 52 4.14 -1.03 -14.32
N ASN A 53 3.12 -1.82 -13.95
CA ASN A 53 2.37 -2.64 -14.90
C ASN A 53 1.51 -1.78 -15.85
N LEU A 54 0.97 -0.66 -15.38
CA LEU A 54 0.20 0.29 -16.19
C LEU A 54 1.05 1.04 -17.21
N GLU A 55 2.31 1.32 -16.89
CA GLU A 55 3.28 1.97 -17.79
C GLU A 55 3.89 1.00 -18.80
N SER A 56 3.89 -0.29 -18.49
CA SER A 56 4.43 -1.33 -19.37
C SER A 56 3.49 -1.69 -20.54
N ASP A 57 4.08 -2.06 -21.68
CA ASP A 57 3.36 -2.68 -22.81
C ASP A 57 3.13 -4.20 -22.63
N LYS A 58 3.36 -4.72 -21.42
CA LYS A 58 3.21 -6.15 -21.09
C LYS A 58 1.76 -6.63 -21.16
N TYR A 59 0.82 -5.74 -20.85
CA TYR A 59 -0.59 -6.08 -20.65
C TYR A 59 -1.47 -5.50 -21.75
N SER A 60 -2.50 -6.25 -22.14
CA SER A 60 -3.52 -5.77 -23.07
C SER A 60 -4.26 -4.54 -22.53
N PRO A 61 -4.86 -3.71 -23.41
CA PRO A 61 -5.63 -2.53 -22.99
C PRO A 61 -6.74 -2.85 -21.97
N ALA A 62 -7.37 -4.02 -22.10
CA ALA A 62 -8.40 -4.47 -21.16
C ALA A 62 -7.85 -4.69 -19.74
N ILE A 63 -6.68 -5.32 -19.62
CA ILE A 63 -6.03 -5.56 -18.34
C ILE A 63 -5.47 -4.26 -17.74
N ARG A 64 -4.92 -3.36 -18.56
CA ARG A 64 -4.50 -2.02 -18.09
C ARG A 64 -5.69 -1.21 -17.57
N ALA A 65 -6.85 -1.25 -18.25
CA ALA A 65 -8.06 -0.61 -17.76
C ALA A 65 -8.52 -1.20 -16.41
N ALA A 66 -8.50 -2.52 -16.27
CA ALA A 66 -8.83 -3.19 -15.00
C ALA A 66 -7.84 -2.82 -13.88
N LEU A 67 -6.54 -2.78 -14.17
CA LEU A 67 -5.51 -2.34 -13.22
C LEU A 67 -5.73 -0.89 -12.76
N SER A 68 -6.12 0.01 -13.66
CA SER A 68 -6.43 1.41 -13.30
C SER A 68 -7.60 1.51 -12.33
N ILE A 69 -8.63 0.68 -12.51
CA ILE A 69 -9.76 0.58 -11.57
C ILE A 69 -9.28 0.00 -10.22
N GLY A 70 -8.43 -1.01 -10.25
CA GLY A 70 -7.79 -1.58 -9.06
C GLY A 70 -6.99 -0.54 -8.28
N GLN A 71 -6.19 0.27 -8.97
CA GLN A 71 -5.40 1.35 -8.38
C GLN A 71 -6.27 2.40 -7.69
N ARG A 72 -7.36 2.85 -8.33
CA ARG A 72 -8.31 3.78 -7.71
C ARG A 72 -8.93 3.20 -6.44
N THR A 73 -9.22 1.90 -6.46
CA THR A 73 -9.75 1.20 -5.29
C THR A 73 -8.71 1.14 -4.18
N LEU A 74 -7.45 0.81 -4.50
CA LEU A 74 -6.33 0.83 -3.54
C LEU A 74 -6.16 2.21 -2.91
N ASN A 75 -6.13 3.27 -3.72
CA ASN A 75 -5.96 4.65 -3.26
C ASN A 75 -7.11 5.10 -2.34
N ARG A 76 -8.33 4.65 -2.59
CA ARG A 76 -9.48 4.89 -1.69
C ARG A 76 -9.30 4.22 -0.32
N TYR A 77 -8.69 3.05 -0.26
CA TYR A 77 -8.37 2.42 1.03
C TYR A 77 -7.12 3.04 1.67
N TYR A 78 -6.16 3.49 0.85
CA TYR A 78 -4.97 4.19 1.31
C TYR A 78 -5.37 5.45 2.06
N SER A 79 -6.26 6.25 1.48
CA SER A 79 -6.78 7.46 2.12
C SER A 79 -7.54 7.17 3.42
N LYS A 80 -7.98 5.93 3.64
CA LYS A 80 -8.58 5.53 4.92
C LYS A 80 -7.54 5.27 6.01
N THR A 81 -6.34 4.85 5.64
CA THR A 81 -5.23 4.74 6.59
C THR A 81 -4.82 6.12 7.12
N ASP A 82 -5.06 7.18 6.33
CA ASP A 82 -4.85 8.57 6.74
C ASP A 82 -5.87 9.08 7.77
N TYR A 83 -7.06 8.47 7.88
CA TYR A 83 -8.06 8.86 8.89
C TYR A 83 -7.69 8.42 10.30
N SER A 84 -6.74 7.49 10.45
CA SER A 84 -6.28 7.04 11.76
C SER A 84 -4.81 7.34 11.93
N GLU A 85 -4.52 8.29 12.81
CA GLU A 85 -3.17 8.67 13.25
C GLU A 85 -2.33 7.46 13.67
N THR A 86 -3.00 6.39 14.14
CA THR A 86 -2.39 5.17 14.64
C THR A 86 -1.44 4.50 13.65
N TYR A 87 -1.76 4.46 12.35
CA TYR A 87 -0.89 3.84 11.34
C TYR A 87 0.43 4.61 11.19
N ARG A 88 0.34 5.94 11.12
CA ARG A 88 1.50 6.83 10.99
C ARG A 88 2.33 6.84 12.27
N VAL A 89 1.69 6.94 13.43
CA VAL A 89 2.34 6.88 14.74
C VAL A 89 3.09 5.56 14.93
N ALA A 90 2.46 4.42 14.64
CA ALA A 90 3.12 3.12 14.76
C ALA A 90 4.35 3.02 13.84
N MET A 91 4.27 3.53 12.62
CA MET A 91 5.39 3.60 11.69
C MET A 91 6.53 4.49 12.19
N ILE A 92 6.22 5.66 12.77
CA ILE A 92 7.24 6.56 13.33
C ILE A 92 7.93 5.93 14.55
N LEU A 93 7.17 5.21 15.38
CA LEU A 93 7.70 4.50 16.54
C LEU A 93 8.51 3.25 16.16
N HIS A 94 8.37 2.75 14.93
CA HIS A 94 9.10 1.57 14.48
C HIS A 94 10.60 1.88 14.34
N PRO A 95 11.51 1.17 15.06
CA PRO A 95 12.93 1.52 15.14
C PRO A 95 13.65 1.61 13.79
N ARG A 96 13.21 0.80 12.82
CA ARG A 96 13.78 0.72 11.46
C ARG A 96 13.21 1.76 10.49
N HIS A 97 11.99 2.25 10.71
CA HIS A 97 11.31 3.13 9.75
C HIS A 97 11.47 4.59 10.15
N LYS A 98 10.94 4.95 11.32
CA LYS A 98 10.89 6.32 11.81
C LYS A 98 10.36 7.27 10.71
N LEU A 99 10.77 8.54 10.75
CA LEU A 99 10.44 9.52 9.71
C LEU A 99 11.19 9.24 8.38
N VAL A 100 12.31 8.52 8.44
CA VAL A 100 13.15 8.23 7.26
C VAL A 100 12.42 7.39 6.23
N TYR A 101 11.57 6.45 6.67
CA TYR A 101 10.75 5.65 5.76
C TYR A 101 9.89 6.53 4.85
N PHE A 102 9.15 7.49 5.43
CA PHE A 102 8.23 8.33 4.66
C PHE A 102 8.96 9.20 3.64
N ARG A 103 10.13 9.73 4.01
CA ARG A 103 10.99 10.48 3.08
C ARG A 103 11.46 9.60 1.92
N ASN A 104 11.91 8.38 2.22
CA ASN A 104 12.35 7.44 1.19
C ASN A 104 11.19 6.94 0.31
N ALA A 105 9.99 6.87 0.86
CA ALA A 105 8.76 6.54 0.14
C ALA A 105 8.22 7.73 -0.69
N GLY A 106 8.89 8.89 -0.67
CA GLY A 106 8.51 10.06 -1.45
C GLY A 106 7.25 10.75 -0.95
N TRP A 107 6.90 10.58 0.33
CA TRP A 107 5.74 11.27 0.90
C TRP A 107 5.97 12.79 0.96
N PRO A 108 4.91 13.59 0.81
CA PRO A 108 4.98 15.04 0.98
C PRO A 108 5.50 15.44 2.38
N GLU A 109 6.44 16.38 2.47
CA GLU A 109 7.06 16.74 3.76
C GLU A 109 6.06 17.35 4.75
N ASP A 110 5.01 18.02 4.26
CA ASP A 110 3.89 18.52 5.08
C ASP A 110 3.12 17.38 5.76
N TRP A 111 2.97 16.23 5.09
CA TRP A 111 2.35 15.04 5.65
C TRP A 111 3.22 14.40 6.72
N ILE A 112 4.54 14.34 6.48
CA ILE A 112 5.53 13.84 7.44
C ILE A 112 5.54 14.71 8.71
N THR A 113 5.57 16.03 8.51
CA THR A 113 5.54 17.03 9.60
C THR A 113 4.25 16.92 10.41
N THR A 114 3.10 16.77 9.74
CA THR A 114 1.81 16.59 10.42
C THR A 114 1.81 15.34 11.28
N ALA A 115 2.33 14.21 10.77
CA ALA A 115 2.43 12.97 11.51
C ALA A 115 3.37 13.07 12.74
N GLU A 116 4.49 13.78 12.60
CA GLU A 116 5.40 14.05 13.72
C GLU A 116 4.74 14.91 14.81
N ASN A 117 4.04 15.98 14.41
CA ASN A 117 3.35 16.86 15.35
C ASN A 117 2.26 16.14 16.14
N ILE A 118 1.49 15.28 15.46
CA ILE A 118 0.48 14.42 16.09
C ILE A 118 1.11 13.49 17.13
N LEU A 119 2.25 12.87 16.80
CA LEU A 119 2.96 11.99 17.73
C LEU A 119 3.42 12.76 18.98
N ARG A 120 4.07 13.92 18.79
CA ARG A 120 4.56 14.76 19.89
C ARG A 120 3.41 15.25 20.77
N THR A 121 2.33 15.71 20.16
CA THR A 121 1.12 16.17 20.87
C THR A 121 0.51 15.05 21.71
N ASN A 122 0.37 13.85 21.14
CA ASN A 122 -0.15 12.69 21.87
C ASN A 122 0.78 12.27 23.03
N TYR A 123 2.11 12.33 22.85
CA TYR A 123 3.07 12.08 23.92
C TYR A 123 2.94 13.10 25.05
N ASP A 124 2.95 14.39 24.70
CA ASP A 124 2.86 15.48 25.66
C ASP A 124 1.56 15.43 26.47
N GLN A 125 0.43 15.10 25.83
CA GLN A 125 -0.88 15.04 26.50
C GLN A 125 -1.08 13.82 27.38
N LYS A 126 -0.50 12.66 27.03
CA LYS A 126 -0.87 11.37 27.65
C LYS A 126 0.24 10.70 28.41
N TYR A 127 1.51 11.03 28.17
CA TYR A 127 2.64 10.26 28.68
C TYR A 127 3.73 11.09 29.34
N LYS A 128 3.75 12.41 29.14
CA LYS A 128 4.81 13.28 29.67
C LYS A 128 4.85 13.37 31.19
N ASP A 129 3.69 13.28 31.82
CA ASP A 129 3.51 13.43 33.27
C ASP A 129 3.19 12.09 33.98
N ILE A 130 3.35 10.96 33.27
CA ILE A 130 3.29 9.60 33.83
C ILE A 130 4.71 9.16 34.22
#